data_AF-A0A2I0KJG5-F1
#
_entry.id   AF-A0A2I0KJG5-F1
#
_cell.length_a   1.000
_cell.length_b   1.000
_cell.length_c   1.000
_cell.angle_alpha   90.00
_cell.angle_beta   90.00
_cell.angle_gamma   90.00
#
_symmetry.space_group_name_H-M   'P 1'
#
loop_
_entity.id
_entity.type
_entity.pdbx_description
1 polymer ?
#
loop_
_entity_poly.entity_id
_entity_poly.type
_entity_poly.pdbx_seq_one_letter_code
_entity_poly.pdbx_strand_id
1 'polypeptide(L)'
;MGLGPTVDQRLGLGPVGELTMGLGPTEDQRLGLGPFGDLTMGLDPTEDQRLGLGPVGDIRMGLGPTEDQSSGLGPVGDLTMGLDPTVDQRLGLGPTEAERLGLGHVGDLTMGLGPTEDQRL
;
A
#
# COMPACT_ATOMS: atom_id res chain seq x y z
N MET A 1 -3.20 -2.70 -15.92
CA MET A 1 -2.23 -2.00 -16.81
C MET A 1 -0.85 -2.05 -16.15
N GLY A 2 0.24 -2.09 -16.91
CA GLY A 2 1.61 -2.15 -16.39
C GLY A 2 2.44 -0.92 -16.82
N LEU A 3 3.10 -0.24 -15.89
CA LEU A 3 4.06 0.83 -16.22
C LEU A 3 5.49 0.25 -16.28
N GLY A 4 6.27 0.66 -17.28
CA GLY A 4 7.67 0.24 -17.44
C GLY A 4 8.62 0.93 -16.45
N PRO A 5 9.91 0.57 -16.45
CA PRO A 5 10.88 1.12 -15.50
C PRO A 5 11.09 2.62 -15.73
N THR A 6 11.14 3.36 -14.63
CA THR A 6 11.32 4.83 -14.64
C THR A 6 12.19 5.28 -13.48
N VAL A 7 12.54 6.56 -13.45
CA VAL A 7 13.27 7.17 -12.33
C VAL A 7 12.30 7.64 -11.22
N ASP A 8 11.24 8.37 -11.58
CA ASP A 8 10.19 8.81 -10.63
C ASP A 8 8.81 8.46 -11.23
N GLN A 9 8.02 7.68 -10.50
CA GLN A 9 6.63 7.37 -10.83
C GLN A 9 5.72 8.04 -9.82
N ARG A 10 4.89 8.97 -10.30
CA ARG A 10 3.83 9.58 -9.51
C ARG A 10 2.48 9.35 -10.13
N LEU A 11 1.58 8.74 -9.37
CA LEU A 11 0.23 8.48 -9.83
C LEU A 11 -0.78 8.98 -8.79
N GLY A 12 -1.72 9.79 -9.27
CA GLY A 12 -2.83 10.33 -8.49
C GLY A 12 -4.13 9.92 -9.17
N LEU A 13 -4.93 9.07 -8.55
CA LEU A 13 -6.22 8.65 -9.12
C LEU A 13 -7.37 9.13 -8.25
N GLY A 14 -8.41 9.66 -8.92
CA GLY A 14 -9.68 10.03 -8.30
C GLY A 14 -10.54 8.80 -7.99
N PRO A 15 -11.83 8.99 -7.67
CA PRO A 15 -12.71 7.88 -7.34
C PRO A 15 -12.98 6.99 -8.56
N VAL A 16 -12.71 5.70 -8.43
CA VAL A 16 -12.96 4.69 -9.46
C VAL A 16 -13.51 3.42 -8.79
N GLY A 17 -14.29 2.61 -9.51
CA GLY A 17 -14.90 1.40 -8.96
C GLY A 17 -13.86 0.35 -8.58
N GLU A 18 -13.23 -0.27 -9.57
CA GLU A 18 -12.18 -1.27 -9.37
C GLU A 18 -10.89 -0.81 -10.07
N LEU A 19 -9.76 -0.98 -9.39
CA LEU A 19 -8.44 -0.68 -9.96
C LEU A 19 -7.54 -1.90 -9.93
N THR A 20 -7.00 -2.30 -11.08
CA THR A 20 -5.96 -3.31 -11.20
C THR A 20 -4.75 -2.77 -11.96
N MET A 21 -3.60 -2.66 -11.28
CA MET A 21 -2.38 -2.11 -11.86
C MET A 21 -1.12 -2.83 -11.37
N GLY A 22 -0.10 -2.89 -12.22
CA GLY A 22 1.26 -3.26 -11.83
C GLY A 22 2.22 -2.10 -12.13
N LEU A 23 3.10 -1.76 -11.20
CA LEU A 23 4.18 -0.82 -11.46
C LEU A 23 5.51 -1.57 -11.56
N GLY A 24 6.24 -1.32 -12.64
CA GLY A 24 7.57 -1.85 -12.87
C GLY A 24 8.63 -1.19 -11.96
N PRO A 25 9.85 -1.75 -11.93
CA PRO A 25 10.91 -1.32 -11.03
C PRO A 25 11.29 0.14 -11.29
N THR A 26 11.40 0.93 -10.23
CA THR A 26 11.62 2.38 -10.29
C THR A 26 12.44 2.82 -9.08
N GLU A 27 13.23 3.91 -9.19
CA GLU A 27 13.96 4.46 -8.04
C GLU A 27 13.00 5.05 -7.00
N ASP A 28 12.11 5.96 -7.43
CA ASP A 28 11.09 6.60 -6.59
C ASP A 28 9.66 6.29 -7.05
N GLN A 29 8.84 5.65 -6.21
CA GLN A 29 7.41 5.44 -6.46
C GLN A 29 6.53 6.18 -5.46
N ARG A 30 5.59 6.97 -5.97
CA ARG A 30 4.58 7.70 -5.17
C ARG A 30 3.19 7.51 -5.72
N LEU A 31 2.31 6.94 -4.91
CA LEU A 31 0.94 6.67 -5.29
C LEU A 31 -0.05 7.32 -4.31
N GLY A 32 -0.96 8.13 -4.84
CA GLY A 32 -2.07 8.73 -4.11
C GLY A 32 -3.40 8.28 -4.72
N LEU A 33 -4.19 7.50 -3.98
CA LEU A 33 -5.50 7.05 -4.43
C LEU A 33 -6.59 7.70 -3.60
N GLY A 34 -7.62 8.23 -4.28
CA GLY A 34 -8.86 8.69 -3.66
C GLY A 34 -9.74 7.53 -3.18
N PRO A 35 -11.05 7.74 -3.03
CA PRO A 35 -11.96 6.67 -2.60
C PRO A 35 -12.17 5.62 -3.69
N PHE A 36 -11.98 4.33 -3.40
CA PHE A 36 -12.20 3.23 -4.35
C PHE A 36 -13.15 2.17 -3.80
N GLY A 37 -13.73 1.35 -4.68
CA GLY A 37 -14.34 0.08 -4.29
C GLY A 37 -13.23 -0.91 -3.96
N ASP A 38 -12.68 -1.57 -4.98
CA ASP A 38 -11.65 -2.59 -4.79
C ASP A 38 -10.33 -2.22 -5.50
N LEU A 39 -9.22 -2.43 -4.79
CA LEU A 39 -7.87 -2.17 -5.28
C LEU A 39 -7.06 -3.46 -5.34
N THR A 40 -6.54 -3.80 -6.52
CA THR A 40 -5.52 -4.83 -6.68
C THR A 40 -4.26 -4.25 -7.30
N MET A 41 -3.12 -4.34 -6.63
CA MET A 41 -1.86 -3.78 -7.12
C MET A 41 -0.64 -4.67 -6.87
N GLY A 42 0.30 -4.68 -7.83
CA GLY A 42 1.65 -5.24 -7.64
C GLY A 42 2.72 -4.17 -7.89
N LEU A 43 3.65 -4.01 -6.95
CA LEU A 43 4.81 -3.12 -7.08
C LEU A 43 6.06 -3.99 -7.19
N ASP A 44 6.84 -3.78 -8.25
CA ASP A 44 8.16 -4.40 -8.45
C ASP A 44 9.23 -3.73 -7.57
N PRO A 45 10.46 -4.28 -7.47
CA PRO A 45 11.52 -3.72 -6.61
C PRO A 45 11.80 -2.23 -6.86
N THR A 46 11.92 -1.47 -5.78
CA THR A 46 12.11 -0.01 -5.79
C THR A 46 13.04 0.44 -4.67
N GLU A 47 13.70 1.59 -4.78
CA GLU A 47 14.51 2.12 -3.66
C GLU A 47 13.57 2.77 -2.63
N ASP A 48 12.72 3.70 -3.09
CA ASP A 48 11.83 4.51 -2.27
C ASP A 48 10.36 4.34 -2.68
N GLN A 49 9.51 3.81 -1.79
CA GLN A 49 8.09 3.60 -2.06
C GLN A 49 7.19 4.38 -1.09
N ARG A 50 6.27 5.19 -1.62
CA ARG A 50 5.31 5.97 -0.84
C ARG A 50 3.88 5.78 -1.33
N LEU A 51 3.03 5.26 -0.45
CA LEU A 51 1.62 5.01 -0.75
C LEU A 51 0.71 5.82 0.16
N GLY A 52 -0.30 6.48 -0.42
CA GLY A 52 -1.36 7.17 0.30
C GLY A 52 -2.72 6.75 -0.26
N LEU A 53 -3.49 5.98 0.51
CA LEU A 53 -4.84 5.55 0.11
C LEU A 53 -5.89 6.28 0.93
N GLY A 54 -6.94 6.77 0.26
CA GLY A 54 -8.15 7.27 0.90
C GLY A 54 -9.05 6.13 1.42
N PRO A 55 -10.34 6.41 1.69
CA PRO A 55 -11.29 5.39 2.08
C PRO A 55 -11.54 4.37 0.95
N VAL A 56 -11.28 3.09 1.18
CA VAL A 56 -11.44 2.04 0.16
C VAL A 56 -12.31 0.91 0.71
N GLY A 57 -12.97 0.12 -0.14
CA GLY A 57 -13.53 -1.18 0.24
C GLY A 57 -12.40 -2.17 0.47
N ASP A 58 -12.15 -3.06 -0.49
CA ASP A 58 -11.15 -4.12 -0.34
C ASP A 58 -9.83 -3.78 -1.04
N ILE A 59 -8.72 -4.05 -0.36
CA ILE A 59 -7.37 -3.82 -0.88
C ILE A 59 -6.59 -5.13 -0.91
N ARG A 60 -6.00 -5.43 -2.06
CA ARG A 60 -5.00 -6.48 -2.26
C ARG A 60 -3.75 -5.92 -2.90
N MET A 61 -2.63 -5.93 -2.17
CA MET A 61 -1.35 -5.44 -2.67
C MET A 61 -0.22 -6.45 -2.48
N GLY A 62 0.69 -6.50 -3.45
CA GLY A 62 1.99 -7.16 -3.31
C GLY A 62 3.09 -6.14 -3.56
N LEU A 63 3.96 -5.92 -2.58
CA LEU A 63 5.06 -4.98 -2.64
C LEU A 63 6.36 -5.77 -2.72
N GLY A 64 7.12 -5.52 -3.78
CA GLY A 64 8.45 -6.06 -3.99
C GLY A 64 9.46 -5.51 -2.99
N PRO A 65 10.68 -6.08 -2.97
CA PRO A 65 11.73 -5.67 -2.05
C PRO A 65 12.07 -4.20 -2.26
N THR A 66 12.10 -3.45 -1.16
CA THR A 66 12.32 -2.00 -1.15
C THR A 66 13.36 -1.62 -0.10
N GLU A 67 14.13 -0.53 -0.28
CA GLU A 67 14.96 -0.03 0.81
C GLU A 67 14.08 0.71 1.84
N ASP A 68 13.36 1.74 1.39
CA ASP A 68 12.48 2.57 2.21
C ASP A 68 11.02 2.48 1.75
N GLN A 69 10.17 1.91 2.59
CA GLN A 69 8.73 1.80 2.33
C GLN A 69 7.92 2.65 3.31
N SER A 70 7.02 3.48 2.78
CA SER A 70 5.99 4.19 3.57
C SER A 70 4.61 4.00 2.97
N SER A 71 3.63 3.62 3.78
CA SER A 71 2.22 3.53 3.36
C SER A 71 1.32 4.15 4.40
N GLY A 72 0.40 5.01 3.97
CA GLY A 72 -0.67 5.60 4.77
C GLY A 72 -2.00 5.20 4.16
N LEU A 73 -2.76 4.36 4.85
CA LEU A 73 -4.07 3.90 4.41
C LEU A 73 -5.15 4.59 5.24
N GLY A 74 -6.19 5.06 4.59
CA GLY A 74 -7.40 5.57 5.23
C GLY A 74 -8.25 4.44 5.83
N PRO A 75 -9.53 4.71 6.13
CA PRO A 75 -10.48 3.67 6.51
C PRO A 75 -10.65 2.66 5.37
N VAL A 76 -10.47 1.37 5.64
CA VAL A 76 -10.59 0.32 4.61
C VAL A 76 -11.46 -0.83 5.12
N GLY A 77 -12.11 -1.57 4.21
CA GLY A 77 -12.85 -2.78 4.54
C GLY A 77 -11.88 -3.91 4.90
N ASP A 78 -11.47 -4.67 3.88
CA ASP A 78 -10.45 -5.71 4.03
C ASP A 78 -9.11 -5.29 3.42
N LEU A 79 -8.03 -5.34 4.21
CA LEU A 79 -6.66 -5.11 3.75
C LEU A 79 -5.89 -6.42 3.67
N THR A 80 -5.41 -6.77 2.48
CA THR A 80 -4.43 -7.84 2.25
C THR A 80 -3.18 -7.26 1.60
N MET A 81 -2.03 -7.38 2.26
CA MET A 81 -0.75 -6.88 1.76
C MET A 81 0.33 -7.94 1.92
N GLY A 82 1.04 -8.26 0.83
CA GLY A 82 2.28 -9.02 0.86
C GLY A 82 3.46 -8.06 0.73
N LEU A 83 4.44 -8.18 1.60
CA LEU A 83 5.63 -7.35 1.66
C LEU A 83 6.85 -8.25 1.54
N ASP A 84 7.63 -8.04 0.49
CA ASP A 84 8.95 -8.64 0.36
C ASP A 84 9.97 -7.98 1.31
N PRO A 85 11.22 -8.50 1.40
CA PRO A 85 12.21 -7.96 2.33
C PRO A 85 12.46 -6.46 2.13
N THR A 86 12.39 -5.71 3.23
CA THR A 86 12.57 -4.25 3.25
C THR A 86 13.48 -3.84 4.39
N VAL A 87 14.34 -2.84 4.16
CA VAL A 87 15.25 -2.34 5.21
C VAL A 87 14.45 -1.53 6.22
N ASP A 88 13.75 -0.49 5.77
CA ASP A 88 12.95 0.39 6.61
C ASP A 88 11.50 0.44 6.14
N GLN A 89 10.57 0.13 7.04
CA GLN A 89 9.16 0.08 6.72
C GLN A 89 8.31 0.91 7.69
N ARG A 90 7.45 1.76 7.13
CA ARG A 90 6.50 2.59 7.86
C ARG A 90 5.08 2.37 7.34
N LEU A 91 4.21 1.83 8.16
CA LEU A 91 2.80 1.65 7.84
C LEU A 91 1.94 2.49 8.79
N GLY A 92 1.11 3.36 8.25
CA GLY A 92 0.01 4.00 8.94
C GLY A 92 -1.29 3.43 8.41
N LEU A 93 -2.06 2.72 9.22
CA LEU A 93 -3.34 2.13 8.83
C LEU A 93 -4.47 2.89 9.52
N GLY A 94 -5.52 3.22 8.78
CA GLY A 94 -6.75 3.74 9.34
C GLY A 94 -7.59 2.65 10.01
N PRO A 95 -8.84 2.94 10.37
CA PRO A 95 -9.79 1.91 10.79
C PRO A 95 -9.98 0.86 9.69
N THR A 96 -9.76 -0.41 10.02
CA THR A 96 -9.92 -1.53 9.08
C THR A 96 -10.84 -2.60 9.67
N GLU A 97 -11.68 -3.25 8.86
CA GLU A 97 -12.51 -4.38 9.31
C GLU A 97 -11.66 -5.66 9.48
N ALA A 98 -10.80 -5.98 8.51
CA ALA A 98 -9.84 -7.07 8.62
C ALA A 98 -8.49 -6.77 7.95
N GLU A 99 -7.39 -7.08 8.63
CA GLU A 99 -6.02 -6.83 8.14
C GLU A 99 -5.22 -8.12 8.05
N ARG A 100 -4.59 -8.33 6.89
CA ARG A 100 -3.71 -9.46 6.60
C ARG A 100 -2.42 -8.96 5.98
N LEU A 101 -1.35 -8.97 6.77
CA LEU A 101 -0.01 -8.61 6.33
C LEU A 101 0.86 -9.87 6.25
N GLY A 102 1.39 -10.17 5.07
CA GLY A 102 2.46 -11.14 4.87
C GLY A 102 3.78 -10.39 4.85
N LEU A 103 4.56 -10.48 5.93
CA LEU A 103 5.85 -9.79 6.03
C LEU A 103 7.00 -10.75 5.68
N GLY A 104 7.83 -10.34 4.74
CA GLY A 104 9.15 -10.90 4.50
C GLY A 104 10.15 -10.51 5.59
N HIS A 105 11.44 -10.60 5.29
CA HIS A 105 12.48 -10.16 6.22
C HIS A 105 12.51 -8.63 6.28
N VAL A 106 11.97 -8.06 7.37
CA VAL A 106 12.01 -6.61 7.60
C VAL A 106 13.13 -6.29 8.59
N GLY A 107 13.97 -5.32 8.26
CA GLY A 107 14.97 -4.77 9.18
C GLY A 107 14.27 -4.01 10.31
N ASP A 108 13.77 -2.83 9.99
CA ASP A 108 13.06 -1.95 10.91
C ASP A 108 11.60 -1.74 10.46
N LEU A 109 10.65 -2.12 11.32
CA LEU A 109 9.21 -1.97 11.08
C LEU A 109 8.57 -1.00 12.07
N THR A 110 7.97 0.07 11.55
CA THR A 110 7.12 1.00 12.29
C THR A 110 5.68 0.86 11.81
N MET A 111 4.76 0.56 12.73
CA MET A 111 3.31 0.50 12.46
C MET A 111 2.56 1.48 13.36
N GLY A 112 1.74 2.32 12.76
CA GLY A 112 0.76 3.18 13.43
C GLY A 112 -0.63 2.73 13.03
N LEU A 113 -1.45 2.36 14.01
CA LEU A 113 -2.84 1.97 13.78
C LEU A 113 -3.75 3.12 14.22
N GLY A 114 -4.71 3.46 13.37
CA GLY A 114 -5.87 4.25 13.74
C GLY A 114 -6.77 3.47 14.70
N PRO A 115 -7.81 4.09 15.26
CA PRO A 115 -8.76 3.36 16.09
C PRO A 115 -9.41 2.26 15.25
N THR A 116 -9.06 1.01 15.51
CA THR A 116 -9.86 -0.14 15.08
C THR A 116 -11.23 0.00 15.73
N GLU A 117 -12.32 -0.20 14.98
CA GLU A 117 -13.68 -0.23 15.53
C GLU A 117 -13.88 -1.50 16.38
N ASP A 118 -13.09 -1.65 17.45
CA ASP A 118 -13.40 -2.55 18.54
C ASP A 118 -14.05 -1.71 19.66
N GLN A 119 -15.23 -1.16 19.35
CA GLN A 119 -16.14 -0.61 20.34
C GLN A 119 -17.31 -1.56 20.55
N ARG A 120 -17.04 -2.77 21.05
CA ARG A 120 -18.07 -3.64 21.63
C ARG A 120 -17.61 -4.27 22.93
N LEU A 121 -17.79 -3.55 24.04
CA LEU A 121 -18.79 -3.85 25.09
C LEU A 121 -18.73 -2.83 26.24
#